data_AF-A0A0V8IVH5-F1
#
_entry.id   AF-A0A0V8IVH5-F1
#
_cell.length_a   1.000
_cell.length_b   1.000
_cell.length_c   1.000
_cell.angle_alpha   90.00
_cell.angle_beta   90.00
_cell.angle_gamma   90.00
#
_symmetry.space_group_name_H-M   'P 1'
#
loop_
_entity.id
_entity.type
_entity.pdbx_description
1 polymer ?
#
loop_
_entity_poly.entity_id
_entity_poly.type
_entity_poly.pdbx_seq_one_letter_code
_entity_poly.pdbx_strand_id
1 'polypeptide(L)'
;MGEVWIRTLGNGLVRADRITEISSTRGSLHEDQGFLLKVIVEGKSHVLIDDSELQGSLGERLEYARHMEDALLLAMDEARASDASAVVSFEPERQRWSTAPVAVLTGRLPDVAGRLPEVVG
;
A
#
# COMPACT_ATOMS: atom_id res chain seq x y z
N MET A 1 -18.99 3.24 -1.21
CA MET A 1 -17.57 3.09 -0.83
C MET A 1 -16.96 2.02 -1.69
N GLY A 2 -15.90 2.37 -2.42
CA GLY A 2 -15.18 1.45 -3.29
C GLY A 2 -14.44 0.38 -2.50
N GLU A 3 -14.11 -0.73 -3.16
CA GLU A 3 -13.28 -1.77 -2.54
C GLU A 3 -11.81 -1.32 -2.53
N VAL A 4 -11.16 -1.44 -1.38
CA VAL A 4 -9.73 -1.16 -1.23
C VAL A 4 -8.95 -2.46 -1.21
N TRP A 5 -7.98 -2.55 -2.10
CA TRP A 5 -7.08 -3.68 -2.26
C TRP A 5 -5.65 -3.24 -1.94
N ILE A 6 -4.83 -4.13 -1.42
CA ILE A 6 -3.40 -3.89 -1.18
C ILE A 6 -2.60 -4.85 -2.04
N ARG A 7 -1.66 -4.31 -2.81
CA ARG A 7 -0.71 -5.10 -3.60
C ARG A 7 0.39 -5.64 -2.70
N THR A 8 0.59 -6.95 -2.74
CA THR A 8 1.67 -7.62 -2.02
C THR A 8 2.95 -7.63 -2.84
N LEU A 9 4.10 -7.85 -2.18
CA LEU A 9 5.41 -7.96 -2.83
C LEU A 9 5.43 -9.07 -3.89
N GLY A 10 4.69 -10.16 -3.66
CA GLY A 10 4.51 -11.26 -4.62
C GLY A 10 3.51 -10.98 -5.75
N ASN A 11 3.13 -9.72 -5.99
CA ASN A 11 2.11 -9.29 -6.96
C ASN A 11 0.70 -9.86 -6.72
N GLY A 12 0.42 -10.32 -5.49
CA GLY A 12 -0.94 -10.66 -5.08
C GLY A 12 -1.75 -9.42 -4.72
N LEU A 13 -3.07 -9.61 -4.60
CA LEU A 13 -3.99 -8.58 -4.10
C LEU A 13 -4.70 -9.10 -2.85
N VAL A 14 -4.75 -8.25 -1.83
CA VAL A 14 -5.38 -8.55 -0.55
C VAL A 14 -6.45 -7.50 -0.27
N ARG A 15 -7.64 -7.91 0.18
CA ARG A 15 -8.70 -6.98 0.56
C ARG A 15 -8.39 -6.28 1.87
N ALA A 16 -8.44 -4.96 1.88
CA ALA A 16 -8.18 -4.14 3.06
C ALA A 16 -9.19 -4.39 4.20
N ASP A 17 -10.44 -4.76 3.89
CA ASP A 17 -11.46 -5.10 4.90
C ASP A 17 -11.24 -6.47 5.57
N ARG A 18 -10.37 -7.30 5.01
CA ARG A 18 -10.06 -8.64 5.53
C ARG A 18 -8.78 -8.68 6.35
N ILE A 19 -8.09 -7.55 6.47
CA ILE A 19 -6.87 -7.42 7.26
C ILE A 19 -7.23 -7.42 8.73
N THR A 20 -6.71 -8.41 9.45
CA THR A 20 -6.89 -8.54 10.90
C THR A 20 -5.73 -7.95 11.67
N GLU A 21 -4.55 -7.89 11.06
CA GLU A 21 -3.33 -7.37 11.69
C GLU A 21 -2.38 -6.78 10.65
N ILE A 22 -1.72 -5.70 11.01
CA ILE A 22 -0.56 -5.14 10.31
C ILE A 22 0.61 -5.29 11.28
N SER A 23 1.70 -5.87 10.81
CA SER A 23 2.86 -6.16 11.66
C SER A 23 4.14 -5.92 10.88
N SER A 24 5.05 -5.15 11.49
CA SER A 24 6.46 -5.14 11.14
C SER A 24 7.24 -6.07 12.06
N THR A 25 8.15 -6.84 11.47
CA THR A 25 9.09 -7.69 12.22
C THR A 25 10.52 -7.26 11.97
N ARG A 26 11.36 -7.40 13.01
CA ARG A 26 12.81 -7.39 12.86
C ARG A 26 13.19 -8.60 12.03
N GLY A 27 13.86 -8.38 10.91
CA GLY A 27 14.42 -9.43 10.07
C GLY A 27 13.45 -9.97 9.02
N SER A 28 13.86 -9.84 7.76
CA SER A 28 13.77 -10.95 6.82
C SER A 28 14.62 -12.12 7.35
N LEU A 29 14.82 -13.19 6.57
CA LEU A 29 15.57 -14.41 6.95
C LEU A 29 16.99 -14.22 7.56
N HIS A 30 17.51 -12.99 7.71
CA HIS A 30 18.77 -12.64 8.34
C HIS A 30 18.53 -11.75 9.57
N GLU A 31 18.68 -12.33 10.77
CA GLU A 31 18.16 -11.81 12.06
C GLU A 31 18.78 -10.51 12.63
N ASP A 32 19.45 -9.65 11.86
CA ASP A 32 20.00 -8.39 12.42
C ASP A 32 19.89 -7.15 11.52
N GLN A 33 19.40 -7.27 10.29
CA GLN A 33 19.33 -6.16 9.34
C GLN A 33 17.94 -6.02 8.72
N GLY A 34 17.60 -4.79 8.33
CA GLY A 34 16.36 -4.53 7.62
C GLY A 34 15.09 -4.50 8.48
N PHE A 35 13.95 -4.46 7.78
CA PHE A 35 12.62 -4.69 8.31
C PHE A 35 11.74 -5.37 7.27
N LEU A 36 10.73 -6.08 7.76
CA LEU A 36 9.69 -6.67 6.93
C LEU A 36 8.35 -6.14 7.39
N LEU A 37 7.53 -5.67 6.46
CA LEU A 37 6.15 -5.27 6.71
C LEU A 37 5.20 -6.27 6.06
N LYS A 38 4.26 -6.79 6.85
CA LYS A 38 3.27 -7.76 6.42
C LYS A 38 1.89 -7.41 6.96
N VAL A 39 0.88 -7.95 6.28
CA VAL A 39 -0.50 -7.94 6.74
C VAL A 39 -0.99 -9.37 6.92
N ILE A 40 -1.85 -9.59 7.91
CA ILE A 40 -2.46 -10.89 8.17
C ILE A 40 -3.90 -10.86 7.69
N VAL A 41 -4.25 -11.83 6.86
CA VAL A 41 -5.61 -12.05 6.36
C VAL A 41 -5.98 -13.51 6.55
N GLU A 42 -7.06 -13.76 7.29
CA GLU A 42 -7.55 -15.12 7.59
C GLU A 42 -6.45 -16.04 8.15
N GLY A 43 -5.58 -15.49 9.00
CA GLY A 43 -4.44 -16.20 9.59
C GLY A 43 -3.24 -16.41 8.65
N LYS A 44 -3.28 -15.91 7.41
CA LYS A 44 -2.17 -15.97 6.44
C LYS A 44 -1.43 -14.64 6.38
N SER A 45 -0.10 -14.71 6.45
CA SER A 45 0.78 -13.54 6.31
C SER A 45 1.02 -13.23 4.84
N HIS A 46 0.86 -11.95 4.48
CA HIS A 46 1.15 -11.41 3.16
C HIS A 46 2.19 -10.29 3.28
N VAL A 47 3.36 -10.49 2.68
CA VAL A 47 4.47 -9.51 2.72
C VAL A 47 4.17 -8.35 1.77
N LEU A 48 4.31 -7.12 2.26
CA LEU A 48 4.15 -5.90 1.49
C LEU A 48 5.49 -5.23 1.18
N ILE A 49 6.38 -5.20 2.18
CA ILE A 49 7.74 -4.66 2.07
C ILE A 49 8.70 -5.69 2.64
N ASP A 50 9.78 -5.96 1.91
CA ASP A 50 10.96 -6.67 2.40
C ASP A 50 12.16 -5.78 2.09
N ASP A 51 12.65 -5.07 3.11
CA ASP A 51 13.83 -4.22 3.00
C ASP A 51 14.90 -4.76 3.93
N SER A 52 15.58 -5.81 3.47
CA SER A 52 16.66 -6.46 4.19
C SER A 52 17.93 -5.62 4.28
N GLU A 53 18.07 -4.62 3.42
CA GLU A 53 19.30 -3.82 3.28
C GLU A 53 19.22 -2.48 4.01
N LEU A 54 18.08 -2.13 4.61
CA LEU A 54 17.91 -0.90 5.38
C LEU A 54 18.99 -0.79 6.45
N GLN A 55 19.86 0.21 6.27
CA GLN A 55 20.94 0.55 7.18
C GLN A 55 20.43 1.40 8.35
N GLY A 56 21.24 1.49 9.40
CA GLY A 56 20.97 2.34 10.57
C GLY A 56 20.86 1.56 11.86
N SER A 57 20.77 2.31 12.96
CA SER A 57 20.55 1.74 14.28
C SER A 57 19.20 1.03 14.35
N LEU A 58 19.05 0.17 15.36
CA LEU A 58 17.80 -0.54 15.58
C LEU A 58 16.62 0.42 15.84
N GLY A 59 16.86 1.54 16.53
CA GLY A 59 15.83 2.55 16.80
C GLY A 59 15.34 3.19 15.51
N GLU A 60 16.25 3.68 14.68
CA GLU A 60 15.94 4.32 13.39
C GLU A 60 15.16 3.37 12.47
N ARG A 61 15.55 2.09 12.41
CA ARG A 61 14.86 1.09 11.59
C ARG A 61 13.43 0.81 12.08
N LEU A 62 13.22 0.77 13.39
CA LEU A 62 11.88 0.57 13.97
C LEU A 62 10.99 1.80 13.82
N GLU A 63 11.56 3.00 13.93
CA GLU A 63 10.84 4.25 13.66
C GLU A 63 10.44 4.33 12.19
N TYR A 64 11.34 3.96 11.27
CA TYR A 64 11.04 3.89 9.84
C TYR A 64 9.93 2.88 9.54
N ALA A 65 10.02 1.66 10.11
CA ALA A 65 8.99 0.64 9.94
C ALA A 65 7.61 1.14 10.44
N ARG A 66 7.57 1.80 11.59
CA ARG A 66 6.33 2.40 12.12
C ARG A 66 5.80 3.51 11.21
N HIS A 67 6.68 4.34 10.68
CA HIS A 67 6.29 5.37 9.73
C HIS A 67 5.65 4.77 8.47
N MET A 68 6.18 3.64 7.97
CA MET A 68 5.60 2.92 6.84
C MET A 68 4.25 2.28 7.18
N GLU A 69 4.06 1.78 8.40
CA GLU A 69 2.76 1.30 8.90
C GLU A 69 1.72 2.43 8.99
N ASP A 70 2.07 3.55 9.61
CA ASP A 70 1.18 4.71 9.75
C ASP A 70 0.80 5.28 8.38
N ALA A 71 1.76 5.36 7.45
CA ALA A 71 1.52 5.80 6.08
C ALA A 71 0.62 4.82 5.29
N LEU A 72 0.73 3.52 5.56
CA LEU A 72 -0.15 2.51 4.96
C LEU A 72 -1.59 2.70 5.44
N LEU A 73 -1.78 2.85 6.75
CA LEU A 73 -3.09 3.11 7.34
C LEU A 73 -3.74 4.35 6.75
N LEU A 74 -2.97 5.45 6.65
CA LEU A 74 -3.43 6.68 6.02
C LEU A 74 -3.86 6.45 4.55
N ALA A 75 -3.03 5.78 3.76
CA ALA A 75 -3.35 5.49 2.35
C ALA A 75 -4.61 4.61 2.21
N MET A 76 -4.84 3.68 3.13
CA MET A 76 -6.05 2.85 3.16
C MET A 76 -7.28 3.68 3.51
N ASP A 77 -7.19 4.60 4.48
CA ASP A 77 -8.31 5.46 4.86
C ASP A 77 -8.66 6.47 3.77
N GLU A 78 -7.65 7.06 3.12
CA GLU A 78 -7.84 7.90 1.94
C GLU A 78 -8.49 7.12 0.79
N ALA A 79 -8.04 5.88 0.54
CA ALA A 79 -8.63 5.03 -0.49
C ALA A 79 -10.10 4.67 -0.15
N ARG A 80 -10.43 4.43 1.12
CA ARG A 80 -11.80 4.14 1.58
C ARG A 80 -12.73 5.34 1.48
N ALA A 81 -12.19 6.55 1.64
CA ALA A 81 -12.94 7.78 1.43
C ALA A 81 -13.31 7.99 -0.05
N SER A 82 -12.71 7.24 -0.97
CA SER A 82 -13.08 7.25 -2.39
C SER A 82 -14.30 6.36 -2.68
N ASP A 83 -15.14 6.82 -3.62
CA ASP A 83 -16.24 6.01 -4.15
C ASP A 83 -15.77 4.96 -5.16
N ALA A 84 -14.56 5.09 -5.70
CA ALA A 84 -14.00 4.14 -6.66
C ALA A 84 -13.20 3.04 -5.96
N SER A 85 -13.27 1.81 -6.47
CA SER A 85 -12.38 0.75 -6.01
C SER A 85 -10.93 1.09 -6.37
N ALA A 86 -10.02 0.91 -5.40
CA ALA A 86 -8.64 1.34 -5.49
C ALA A 86 -7.67 0.25 -5.01
N VAL A 87 -6.44 0.32 -5.52
CA VAL A 87 -5.31 -0.52 -5.12
C VAL A 87 -4.25 0.36 -4.49
N VAL A 88 -3.91 0.07 -3.25
CA VAL A 88 -2.77 0.62 -2.52
C VAL A 88 -1.54 -0.25 -2.81
N SER A 89 -0.45 0.36 -3.26
CA SER A 89 0.81 -0.33 -3.61
C SER A 89 2.00 0.44 -3.04
N PHE A 90 3.00 -0.29 -2.53
CA PHE A 90 4.28 0.31 -2.16
C PHE A 90 5.10 0.60 -3.43
N GLU A 91 5.68 1.80 -3.52
CA GLU A 91 6.63 2.21 -4.56
C GLU A 91 8.06 2.20 -3.96
N PRO A 92 8.86 1.14 -4.17
CA PRO A 92 10.19 1.03 -3.55
C PRO A 92 11.13 2.19 -3.93
N GLU A 93 11.09 2.63 -5.19
CA GLU A 93 11.93 3.74 -5.70
C GLU A 93 11.65 5.08 -5.01
N ARG A 94 10.42 5.24 -4.50
CA ARG A 94 9.95 6.47 -3.84
C ARG A 94 9.78 6.30 -2.33
N GLN A 95 9.98 5.09 -1.82
CA GLN A 95 9.78 4.71 -0.42
C GLN A 95 8.44 5.23 0.13
N ARG A 96 7.35 5.01 -0.61
CA ARG A 96 6.02 5.51 -0.24
C ARG A 96 4.89 4.59 -0.71
N TRP A 97 3.73 4.78 -0.11
CA TRP A 97 2.48 4.20 -0.58
C TRP A 97 1.87 5.04 -1.70
N SER A 98 1.28 4.35 -2.68
CA SER A 98 0.55 4.95 -3.79
C SER A 98 -0.82 4.30 -3.89
N THR A 99 -1.81 5.10 -4.26
CA THR A 99 -3.19 4.65 -4.45
C THR A 99 -3.58 4.87 -5.91
N ALA A 100 -4.00 3.80 -6.59
CA ALA A 100 -4.45 3.86 -7.97
C ALA A 100 -5.88 3.30 -8.09
N PRO A 101 -6.81 3.97 -8.78
CA PRO A 101 -8.11 3.38 -9.08
C PRO A 101 -7.95 2.10 -9.90
N VAL A 102 -8.75 1.07 -9.60
CA VAL A 102 -8.75 -0.20 -10.35
C VAL A 102 -8.99 0.02 -11.85
N ALA A 103 -9.80 1.03 -12.19
CA ALA A 103 -10.04 1.43 -13.56
C ALA A 103 -8.72 1.72 -14.30
N VAL A 104 -7.85 2.56 -13.71
CA VAL A 104 -6.55 2.94 -14.28
C VAL A 104 -5.66 1.72 -14.53
N LEU A 105 -5.66 0.75 -13.62
CA LEU A 105 -4.84 -0.47 -13.73
C LEU A 105 -5.34 -1.45 -14.79
N THR A 106 -6.63 -1.43 -15.12
CA THR A 106 -7.22 -2.24 -16.21
C THR A 106 -7.19 -1.55 -17.57
N GLY A 107 -6.54 -0.38 -17.67
CA GLY A 107 -6.54 0.46 -18.87
C GLY A 107 -7.88 1.15 -19.13
N ARG A 108 -8.84 1.04 -18.20
CA ARG A 108 -10.07 1.85 -18.23
C ARG A 108 -9.74 3.19 -17.60
N LEU A 109 -9.41 4.19 -18.41
CA LEU A 109 -9.38 5.57 -17.93
C LEU A 109 -10.70 5.84 -17.19
N PRO A 110 -10.68 6.47 -15.99
CA PRO A 110 -11.91 6.93 -15.38
C PRO A 110 -12.59 7.83 -16.40
N ASP A 111 -13.86 7.55 -16.68
CA ASP A 111 -14.69 8.39 -17.53
C ASP A 111 -14.78 9.75 -16.82
N VAL A 112 -13.88 10.67 -17.16
CA VAL A 112 -13.95 12.05 -16.72
C VAL A 112 -15.12 12.66 -17.51
N ALA A 113 -16.33 12.37 -17.05
CA ALA A 113 -17.52 13.15 -17.33
C ALA A 113 -17.35 14.50 -16.60
N GLY A 114 -16.47 15.33 -17.14
CA GLY A 114 -15.98 16.56 -16.53
C GLY A 114 -15.67 17.62 -17.59
N ARG A 115 -16.70 17.99 -18.34
CA ARG A 115 -16.92 19.33 -18.91
C ARG A 115 -15.75 19.92 -19.71
N LEU A 116 -15.68 19.62 -21.01
CA LEU A 116 -15.09 20.56 -21.97
C LEU A 116 -16.01 21.80 -22.04
N PRO A 117 -15.55 23.04 -21.84
CA PRO A 117 -16.33 24.18 -22.27
C PRO A 117 -16.39 24.17 -23.79
N GLU A 118 -17.61 24.10 -24.33
CA GLU A 118 -17.88 24.39 -25.73
C GLU A 118 -17.31 25.78 -26.05
N VAL A 119 -16.32 25.81 -26.95
CA VAL A 119 -15.89 27.05 -27.59
C VAL A 119 -17.00 27.47 -28.55
N VAL A 120 -17.76 28.48 -28.17
CA VAL A 120 -18.69 29.19 -29.06
C VAL A 120 -18.22 30.64 -29.18
N GLY A 121 -17.91 31.05 -30.40
CA GLY A 121 -17.84 32.45 -30.82
C GLY A 121 -16.47 32.92 -31.25
#